data_AF-A0A0J0YL27-F1
#
_entry.id   AF-A0A0J0YL27-F1
#
_cell.length_a   1.000
_cell.length_b   1.000
_cell.length_c   1.000
_cell.angle_alpha   90.00
_cell.angle_beta   90.00
_cell.angle_gamma   90.00
#
_symmetry.space_group_name_H-M   'P 1'
#
loop_
_entity.id
_entity.type
_entity.pdbx_description
1 polymer ?
#
loop_
_entity_poly.entity_id
_entity_poly.type
_entity_poly.pdbx_seq_one_letter_code
_entity_poly.pdbx_strand_id
1 'polypeptide(L)'
;MKQNLIIIAFVFGVAFTTHAQMAQKIGDNPMTLNPSAIFETESVTKGLLPPRMTTIQRNAIASPPAGLVVYNTTTNLLEIYNGTIWSGGHNIPKEYVAIPPSGTINASNTQSQIFIMNNCDTCNPTILLPTEATNGLEHIIRNRTTSTITFMKPPSVSGNKPVSFIANSNSTVEATSFILAPYKTITIVFFDYDANDSFSGTWYFFD
;
A
#
# COMPACT_ATOMS: atom_id res chain seq x y z
N MET A 1 -4.84 65.54 -24.54
CA MET A 1 -4.11 65.03 -23.35
C MET A 1 -5.02 64.28 -22.38
N LYS A 2 -6.18 64.82 -21.97
CA LYS A 2 -7.08 64.15 -21.00
C LYS A 2 -7.61 62.77 -21.46
N GLN A 3 -7.90 62.60 -22.75
CA GLN A 3 -8.39 61.33 -23.31
C GLN A 3 -7.32 60.22 -23.30
N ASN A 4 -6.06 60.55 -23.62
CA ASN A 4 -4.95 59.60 -23.59
C ASN A 4 -4.60 59.18 -22.15
N LEU A 5 -4.79 60.07 -21.16
CA LEU A 5 -4.56 59.76 -19.75
C LEU A 5 -5.58 58.75 -19.20
N ILE A 6 -6.85 58.85 -19.63
CA ILE A 6 -7.92 57.89 -19.27
C ILE A 6 -7.64 56.52 -19.88
N ILE A 7 -7.17 56.47 -21.13
CA ILE A 7 -6.83 55.20 -21.80
C ILE A 7 -5.65 54.52 -21.10
N ILE A 8 -4.61 55.26 -20.70
CA ILE A 8 -3.45 54.72 -19.98
C ILE A 8 -3.87 54.21 -18.58
N ALA A 9 -4.72 54.95 -17.87
CA ALA A 9 -5.24 54.53 -16.57
C ALA A 9 -6.14 53.27 -16.68
N PHE A 10 -6.94 53.17 -17.75
CA PHE A 10 -7.76 51.99 -18.01
C PHE A 10 -6.88 50.78 -18.31
N VAL A 11 -5.85 50.90 -19.15
CA VAL A 11 -4.91 49.82 -19.49
C VAL A 11 -4.13 49.33 -18.26
N PHE A 12 -3.69 50.24 -17.38
CA PHE A 12 -3.04 49.85 -16.12
C PHE A 12 -4.01 49.21 -15.12
N GLY A 13 -5.30 49.60 -15.10
CA GLY A 13 -6.31 49.03 -14.21
C GLY A 13 -6.71 47.58 -14.55
N VAL A 14 -6.69 47.19 -15.83
CA VAL A 14 -6.97 45.79 -16.25
C VAL A 14 -5.76 44.87 -16.09
N ALA A 15 -4.54 45.40 -16.00
CA ALA A 15 -3.31 44.62 -15.86
C ALA A 15 -3.11 44.00 -14.47
N PHE A 16 -3.85 44.44 -13.44
CA PHE A 16 -3.74 43.93 -12.07
C PHE A 16 -4.80 42.88 -11.69
N THR A 17 -5.77 42.57 -12.56
CA THR A 17 -6.87 41.61 -12.25
C THR A 17 -6.73 40.25 -12.91
N THR A 18 -5.69 40.03 -13.72
CA THR A 18 -5.39 38.70 -14.27
C THR A 18 -4.73 37.85 -13.19
N HIS A 19 -5.56 37.13 -12.41
CA HIS A 19 -5.08 35.98 -11.64
C HIS A 19 -4.49 34.99 -12.65
N ALA A 20 -3.17 34.81 -12.61
CA ALA A 20 -2.48 33.83 -13.42
C ALA A 20 -3.09 32.44 -13.14
N GLN A 21 -3.73 31.87 -14.17
CA GLN A 21 -3.98 30.46 -14.45
C GLN A 21 -4.08 29.54 -13.20
N MET A 22 -5.31 29.15 -12.83
CA MET A 22 -5.56 28.26 -11.69
C MET A 22 -4.95 26.87 -11.83
N ALA A 23 -4.58 26.45 -13.04
CA ALA A 23 -3.94 25.17 -13.26
C ALA A 23 -2.75 25.29 -14.23
N GLN A 24 -1.70 24.54 -13.96
CA GLN A 24 -0.43 24.64 -14.68
C GLN A 24 -0.07 23.30 -15.33
N LYS A 25 0.10 23.31 -16.65
CA LYS A 25 0.76 22.23 -17.39
C LYS A 25 2.21 22.58 -17.69
N ILE A 26 3.13 21.64 -17.52
CA ILE A 26 4.52 21.73 -17.95
C ILE A 26 4.79 20.61 -18.96
N GLY A 27 4.90 20.92 -20.24
CA GLY A 27 5.12 19.93 -21.30
C GLY A 27 4.96 20.48 -22.70
N ASP A 28 4.81 19.58 -23.69
CA ASP A 28 4.85 19.93 -25.11
C ASP A 28 3.54 20.57 -25.60
N ASN A 29 2.37 20.29 -24.97
CA ASN A 29 1.08 20.94 -25.31
C ASN A 29 0.45 21.75 -24.15
N PRO A 30 1.10 22.79 -23.61
CA PRO A 30 0.66 23.47 -22.38
C PRO A 30 -0.77 24.06 -22.43
N MET A 31 -1.39 24.18 -23.61
CA MET A 31 -2.79 24.63 -23.81
C MET A 31 -3.84 23.52 -23.69
N THR A 32 -3.45 22.25 -23.60
CA THR A 32 -4.36 21.10 -23.45
C THR A 32 -4.09 20.42 -22.11
N LEU A 33 -4.76 20.94 -21.08
CA LEU A 33 -4.68 20.43 -19.72
C LEU A 33 -5.82 19.44 -19.45
N ASN A 34 -5.54 18.39 -18.68
CA ASN A 34 -6.58 17.55 -18.12
C ASN A 34 -7.51 18.39 -17.20
N PRO A 35 -8.83 18.41 -17.44
CA PRO A 35 -9.76 19.27 -16.68
C PRO A 35 -9.83 18.90 -15.18
N SER A 36 -9.33 17.74 -14.78
CA SER A 36 -9.25 17.30 -13.38
C SER A 36 -7.89 17.58 -12.72
N ALA A 37 -6.92 18.17 -13.43
CA ALA A 37 -5.59 18.44 -12.90
C ALA A 37 -5.40 19.93 -12.59
N ILE A 38 -4.94 20.24 -11.38
CA ILE A 38 -4.42 21.58 -11.04
C ILE A 38 -2.96 21.73 -11.46
N PHE A 39 -2.23 20.62 -11.54
CA PHE A 39 -0.84 20.55 -11.98
C PHE A 39 -0.65 19.31 -12.84
N GLU A 40 -0.11 19.48 -14.04
CA GLU A 40 0.17 18.41 -14.99
C GLU A 40 1.61 18.54 -15.52
N THR A 41 2.34 17.43 -15.59
CA THR A 41 3.63 17.37 -16.29
C THR A 41 3.52 16.39 -17.44
N GLU A 42 3.86 16.83 -18.63
CA GLU A 42 3.91 16.00 -19.84
C GLU A 42 5.35 15.99 -20.36
N SER A 43 5.94 14.80 -20.42
CA SER A 43 7.24 14.60 -21.04
C SER A 43 7.43 13.14 -21.38
N VAL A 44 8.06 12.87 -22.53
CA VAL A 44 8.49 11.51 -22.92
C VAL A 44 9.93 11.19 -22.50
N THR A 45 10.67 12.17 -21.97
CA THR A 45 12.09 12.02 -21.58
C THR A 45 12.37 12.38 -20.12
N LYS A 46 11.43 13.01 -19.41
CA LYS A 46 11.58 13.44 -18.02
C LYS A 46 10.41 12.94 -17.17
N GLY A 47 10.64 12.81 -15.88
CA GLY A 47 9.61 12.46 -14.88
C GLY A 47 9.49 13.52 -13.80
N LEU A 48 8.49 13.35 -12.93
CA LEU A 48 8.37 14.13 -11.70
C LEU A 48 9.32 13.55 -10.64
N LEU A 49 10.22 14.38 -10.12
CA LEU A 49 11.03 14.04 -8.95
C LEU A 49 10.36 14.63 -7.69
N PRO A 50 9.59 13.86 -6.91
CA PRO A 50 8.97 14.37 -5.69
C PRO A 50 10.03 14.71 -4.62
N PRO A 51 9.67 15.48 -3.57
CA PRO A 51 10.56 15.75 -2.45
C PRO A 51 11.15 14.46 -1.88
N ARG A 52 12.48 14.43 -1.72
CA ARG A 52 13.23 13.29 -1.22
C ARG A 52 13.72 13.54 0.19
N MET A 53 13.47 12.61 1.10
CA MET A 53 13.82 12.75 2.50
C MET A 53 13.98 11.41 3.19
N THR A 54 14.69 11.36 4.32
CA THR A 54 14.75 10.16 5.17
C THR A 54 13.44 9.95 5.94
N THR A 55 13.22 8.76 6.51
CA THR A 55 12.08 8.49 7.40
C THR A 55 11.99 9.49 8.55
N ILE A 56 13.15 9.87 9.13
CA ILE A 56 13.20 10.81 10.26
C ILE A 56 12.72 12.20 9.82
N GLN A 57 13.21 12.69 8.68
CA GLN A 57 12.81 13.99 8.13
C GLN A 57 11.34 14.01 7.71
N ARG A 58 10.82 12.90 7.14
CA ARG A 58 9.40 12.73 6.82
C ARG A 58 8.52 12.80 8.07
N ASN A 59 8.91 12.07 9.12
CA ASN A 59 8.17 12.06 10.38
C ASN A 59 8.24 13.40 11.13
N ALA A 60 9.23 14.25 10.82
CA ALA A 60 9.33 15.60 11.36
C ALA A 60 8.39 16.61 10.68
N ILE A 61 7.68 16.23 9.61
CA ILE A 61 6.65 17.08 9.00
C ILE A 61 5.47 17.17 9.98
N ALA A 62 5.27 18.35 10.55
CA ALA A 62 4.15 18.60 11.46
C ALA A 62 2.82 18.63 10.69
N SER A 63 1.83 17.88 11.17
CA SER A 63 0.46 17.83 10.62
C SER A 63 0.41 17.69 9.09
N PRO A 64 0.98 16.61 8.51
CA PRO A 64 0.98 16.42 7.06
C PRO A 64 -0.46 16.31 6.54
N PRO A 65 -0.81 16.98 5.43
CA PRO A 65 -2.13 16.84 4.83
C PRO A 65 -2.28 15.46 4.17
N ALA A 66 -3.51 14.92 4.19
CA ALA A 66 -3.83 13.72 3.43
C ALA A 66 -3.57 13.96 1.92
N GLY A 67 -2.95 12.98 1.26
CA GLY A 67 -2.49 13.06 -0.12
C GLY A 67 -1.08 13.62 -0.30
N LEU A 68 -0.37 14.00 0.77
CA LEU A 68 1.02 14.43 0.66
C LEU A 68 1.91 13.28 0.14
N VAL A 69 2.65 13.52 -0.94
CA VAL A 69 3.52 12.52 -1.58
C VAL A 69 4.99 12.88 -1.40
N VAL A 70 5.79 11.92 -0.94
CA VAL A 70 7.25 12.07 -0.82
C VAL A 70 7.94 10.80 -1.30
N TYR A 71 9.21 10.90 -1.68
CA TYR A 71 10.06 9.73 -1.85
C TYR A 71 10.96 9.58 -0.62
N ASN A 72 10.76 8.51 0.13
CA ASN A 72 11.52 8.22 1.34
C ASN A 72 12.81 7.47 0.98
N THR A 73 13.95 8.12 1.19
CA THR A 73 15.27 7.59 0.85
C THR A 73 15.78 6.54 1.84
N THR A 74 15.14 6.40 3.00
CA THR A 74 15.44 5.33 3.96
C THR A 74 14.74 4.03 3.56
N THR A 75 13.47 4.10 3.13
CA THR A 75 12.70 2.93 2.68
C THR A 75 12.85 2.66 1.18
N ASN A 76 13.40 3.62 0.43
CA ASN A 76 13.47 3.62 -1.04
C ASN A 76 12.10 3.53 -1.72
N LEU A 77 11.06 4.08 -1.08
CA LEU A 77 9.68 4.01 -1.56
C LEU A 77 9.10 5.40 -1.82
N LEU A 78 8.20 5.47 -2.80
CA LEU A 78 7.24 6.56 -2.91
C LEU A 78 6.15 6.34 -1.84
N GLU A 79 5.96 7.33 -0.98
CA GLU A 79 5.06 7.26 0.17
C GLU A 79 4.01 8.38 0.10
N ILE A 80 2.79 8.05 0.49
CA ILE A 80 1.64 8.95 0.54
C ILE A 80 1.11 8.98 1.97
N TYR A 81 0.87 10.17 2.52
CA TYR A 81 0.18 10.30 3.79
C TYR A 81 -1.33 10.18 3.58
N ASN A 82 -2.00 9.24 4.23
CA ASN A 82 -3.45 9.02 4.03
C ASN A 82 -4.35 9.85 4.98
N GLY A 83 -3.75 10.68 5.84
CA GLY A 83 -4.45 11.42 6.90
C GLY A 83 -4.15 10.90 8.30
N THR A 84 -3.70 9.65 8.44
CA THR A 84 -3.34 9.03 9.73
C THR A 84 -1.95 8.40 9.73
N ILE A 85 -1.56 7.72 8.66
CA ILE A 85 -0.27 7.04 8.52
C ILE A 85 0.33 7.29 7.13
N TRP A 86 1.66 7.13 7.05
CA TRP A 86 2.37 7.07 5.78
C TRP A 86 2.28 5.68 5.18
N SER A 87 1.79 5.56 3.95
CA SER A 87 1.79 4.31 3.17
C SER A 87 2.75 4.43 1.99
N GLY A 88 3.74 3.55 1.95
CA GLY A 88 4.60 3.36 0.77
C GLY A 88 3.98 2.37 -0.18
N GLY A 89 4.14 2.57 -1.48
CA GLY A 89 3.88 1.53 -2.47
C GLY A 89 4.85 0.37 -2.23
N HIS A 90 4.46 -0.56 -1.35
CA HIS A 90 5.23 -1.75 -1.01
C HIS A 90 5.24 -2.69 -2.22
N ASN A 91 6.14 -2.43 -3.17
CA ASN A 91 6.56 -3.42 -4.14
C ASN A 91 7.51 -4.38 -3.42
N ILE A 92 7.01 -5.17 -2.46
CA ILE A 92 7.67 -6.45 -2.25
C ILE A 92 7.32 -7.25 -3.51
N PRO A 93 8.29 -7.66 -4.34
CA PRO A 93 8.01 -8.62 -5.40
C PRO A 93 7.38 -9.83 -4.72
N LYS A 94 6.05 -9.97 -4.85
CA LYS A 94 5.34 -11.08 -4.24
C LYS A 94 5.52 -12.26 -5.16
N GLU A 95 6.18 -13.30 -4.68
CA GLU A 95 6.32 -14.55 -5.42
C GLU A 95 4.93 -15.20 -5.53
N TYR A 96 4.53 -15.56 -6.74
CA TYR A 96 3.32 -16.34 -6.96
C TYR A 96 3.60 -17.80 -6.65
N VAL A 97 2.91 -18.34 -5.65
CA VAL A 97 3.03 -19.75 -5.27
C VAL A 97 1.73 -20.45 -5.64
N ALA A 98 1.83 -21.39 -6.58
CA ALA A 98 0.70 -22.26 -6.92
C ALA A 98 0.41 -23.21 -5.75
N ILE A 99 -0.84 -23.29 -5.32
CA ILE A 99 -1.24 -24.22 -4.27
C ILE A 99 -1.46 -25.61 -4.91
N PRO A 100 -0.77 -26.67 -4.46
CA PRO A 100 -0.95 -28.01 -4.99
C PRO A 100 -2.32 -28.57 -4.56
N PRO A 101 -2.83 -29.60 -5.25
CA PRO A 101 -4.15 -30.10 -4.94
C PRO A 101 -4.34 -30.66 -3.52
N SER A 102 -3.26 -31.20 -2.97
CA SER A 102 -3.19 -31.71 -1.61
C SER A 102 -1.77 -31.56 -1.06
N GLY A 103 -1.62 -31.71 0.25
CA GLY A 103 -0.33 -31.61 0.94
C GLY A 103 -0.10 -30.24 1.58
N THR A 104 1.14 -30.04 2.02
CA THR A 104 1.55 -28.88 2.81
C THR A 104 2.54 -28.02 2.03
N ILE A 105 2.31 -26.70 2.01
CA ILE A 105 3.27 -25.70 1.53
C ILE A 105 3.78 -24.90 2.71
N ASN A 106 5.10 -24.66 2.76
CA ASN A 106 5.68 -23.72 3.71
C ASN A 106 5.74 -22.34 3.08
N ALA A 107 5.15 -21.36 3.76
CA ALA A 107 5.28 -19.96 3.36
C ALA A 107 6.68 -19.42 3.68
N SER A 108 7.19 -18.56 2.80
CA SER A 108 8.51 -17.98 2.90
C SER A 108 8.62 -17.12 4.14
N ASN A 109 9.79 -17.15 4.79
CA ASN A 109 10.08 -16.27 5.91
C ASN A 109 10.78 -14.97 5.47
N THR A 110 11.24 -14.87 4.22
CA THR A 110 12.01 -13.72 3.73
C THR A 110 11.36 -12.99 2.54
N GLN A 111 10.36 -13.59 1.88
CA GLN A 111 9.72 -13.02 0.70
C GLN A 111 8.19 -12.98 0.82
N SER A 112 7.57 -11.88 0.41
CA SER A 112 6.10 -11.83 0.32
C SER A 112 5.63 -12.81 -0.73
N GLN A 113 4.45 -13.40 -0.51
CA GLN A 113 3.92 -14.42 -1.41
C GLN A 113 2.44 -14.20 -1.66
N ILE A 114 2.00 -14.55 -2.86
CA ILE A 114 0.58 -14.69 -3.18
C ILE A 114 0.33 -16.17 -3.45
N PHE A 115 -0.44 -16.78 -2.56
CA PHE A 115 -0.95 -18.14 -2.72
C PHE A 115 -2.30 -18.06 -3.40
N ILE A 116 -2.46 -18.76 -4.53
CA ILE A 116 -3.73 -18.80 -5.25
C ILE A 116 -4.11 -20.26 -5.48
N MET A 117 -5.29 -20.63 -4.99
CA MET A 117 -5.95 -21.86 -5.40
C MET A 117 -6.91 -21.54 -6.54
N ASN A 118 -6.74 -22.20 -7.68
CA ASN A 118 -7.64 -22.10 -8.83
C ASN A 118 -8.08 -23.52 -9.25
N ASN A 119 -9.32 -23.64 -9.71
CA ASN A 119 -9.84 -24.82 -10.42
C ASN A 119 -9.59 -26.16 -9.71
N CYS A 120 -9.86 -26.24 -8.42
CA CYS A 120 -9.75 -27.49 -7.69
C CYS A 120 -10.85 -27.67 -6.65
N ASP A 121 -11.76 -28.59 -6.93
CA ASP A 121 -12.98 -28.80 -6.16
C ASP A 121 -12.89 -29.97 -5.15
N THR A 122 -11.79 -30.73 -5.17
CA THR A 122 -11.50 -31.83 -4.24
C THR A 122 -10.24 -31.58 -3.41
N CYS A 123 -9.78 -30.34 -3.40
CA CYS A 123 -8.54 -29.92 -2.76
C CYS A 123 -8.70 -29.76 -1.26
N ASN A 124 -7.65 -30.11 -0.50
CA ASN A 124 -7.57 -29.72 0.91
C ASN A 124 -6.11 -29.47 1.33
N PRO A 125 -5.48 -28.42 0.78
CA PRO A 125 -4.10 -28.11 1.08
C PRO A 125 -3.98 -27.38 2.41
N THR A 126 -2.78 -27.47 2.95
CA THR A 126 -2.39 -26.75 4.16
C THR A 126 -1.25 -25.79 3.86
N ILE A 127 -1.40 -24.51 4.21
CA ILE A 127 -0.31 -23.53 4.18
C ILE A 127 0.25 -23.37 5.59
N LEU A 128 1.50 -23.77 5.80
CA LEU A 128 2.21 -23.54 7.05
C LEU A 128 2.88 -22.16 7.01
N LEU A 129 2.51 -21.27 7.93
CA LEU A 129 3.12 -19.94 8.02
C LEU A 129 4.53 -20.01 8.64
N PRO A 130 5.44 -19.09 8.29
CA PRO A 130 6.82 -19.10 8.78
C PRO A 130 6.92 -18.83 10.29
N THR A 131 7.89 -19.47 10.94
CA THR A 131 8.23 -19.27 12.36
C THR A 131 8.98 -17.95 12.63
N GLU A 132 9.68 -17.38 11.64
CA GLU A 132 10.55 -16.18 11.75
C GLU A 132 10.45 -15.29 10.50
N ALA A 133 9.29 -14.70 10.25
CA ALA A 133 9.14 -13.81 9.11
C ALA A 133 9.92 -12.49 9.28
N THR A 134 10.52 -12.00 8.18
CA THR A 134 11.03 -10.64 8.09
C THR A 134 9.93 -9.63 8.45
N ASN A 135 10.27 -8.56 9.17
CA ASN A 135 9.29 -7.51 9.51
C ASN A 135 8.74 -6.86 8.23
N GLY A 136 7.42 -6.64 8.18
CA GLY A 136 6.74 -6.09 7.00
C GLY A 136 6.45 -7.11 5.91
N LEU A 137 6.75 -8.40 6.12
CA LEU A 137 6.38 -9.45 5.19
C LEU A 137 4.86 -9.51 5.02
N GLU A 138 4.41 -9.69 3.79
CA GLU A 138 2.98 -9.84 3.46
C GLU A 138 2.72 -11.14 2.69
N HIS A 139 1.83 -11.98 3.21
CA HIS A 139 1.29 -13.13 2.48
C HIS A 139 -0.19 -12.90 2.17
N ILE A 140 -0.55 -13.05 0.90
CA ILE A 140 -1.94 -13.05 0.45
C ILE A 140 -2.32 -14.48 0.10
N ILE A 141 -3.43 -14.97 0.63
CA ILE A 141 -4.00 -16.28 0.29
C ILE A 141 -5.36 -16.04 -0.35
N ARG A 142 -5.54 -16.57 -1.56
CA ARG A 142 -6.78 -16.47 -2.34
C ARG A 142 -7.33 -17.84 -2.63
N ASN A 143 -8.51 -18.12 -2.10
CA ASN A 143 -9.28 -19.28 -2.48
C ASN A 143 -10.27 -18.88 -3.59
N ARG A 144 -10.08 -19.40 -4.82
CA ARG A 144 -10.98 -19.16 -5.95
C ARG A 144 -11.71 -20.44 -6.38
N THR A 145 -11.90 -21.35 -5.43
CA THR A 145 -12.51 -22.67 -5.67
C THR A 145 -13.65 -22.93 -4.69
N THR A 146 -14.30 -24.08 -4.85
CA THR A 146 -15.31 -24.60 -3.92
C THR A 146 -14.73 -25.35 -2.73
N SER A 147 -13.44 -25.68 -2.76
CA SER A 147 -12.72 -26.36 -1.68
C SER A 147 -12.30 -25.38 -0.57
N THR A 148 -11.87 -25.89 0.57
CA THR A 148 -11.34 -25.06 1.67
C THR A 148 -9.82 -25.06 1.66
N ILE A 149 -9.21 -23.97 2.14
CA ILE A 149 -7.76 -23.90 2.40
C ILE A 149 -7.57 -23.89 3.89
N THR A 150 -6.77 -24.81 4.42
CA THR A 150 -6.30 -24.73 5.80
C THR A 150 -5.00 -23.95 5.84
N PHE A 151 -4.82 -23.05 6.79
CA PHE A 151 -3.49 -22.53 7.11
C PHE A 151 -3.22 -22.66 8.60
N MET A 152 -1.97 -22.91 8.95
CA MET A 152 -1.57 -23.26 10.30
C MET A 152 -0.56 -22.28 10.86
N LYS A 153 -0.74 -22.01 12.16
CA LYS A 153 0.28 -21.36 12.97
C LYS A 153 1.48 -22.30 13.11
N PRO A 154 2.71 -21.80 12.92
CA PRO A 154 3.89 -22.61 13.20
C PRO A 154 3.98 -22.99 14.69
N PRO A 155 4.61 -24.13 15.03
CA PRO A 155 4.85 -24.51 16.43
C PRO A 155 5.52 -23.38 17.22
N SER A 156 5.05 -23.13 18.44
CA SER A 156 5.67 -22.15 19.33
C SER A 156 7.10 -22.57 19.65
N VAL A 157 8.08 -21.78 19.21
CA VAL A 157 9.49 -21.89 19.59
C VAL A 157 9.86 -20.66 20.43
N SER A 158 10.53 -20.88 21.57
CA SER A 158 10.85 -19.78 22.49
C SER A 158 11.81 -18.78 21.85
N GLY A 159 11.45 -17.50 21.85
CA GLY A 159 12.31 -16.42 21.33
C GLY A 159 12.00 -15.99 19.88
N ASN A 160 10.98 -16.57 19.27
CA ASN A 160 10.56 -16.26 17.90
C ASN A 160 9.48 -15.18 17.82
N LYS A 161 9.44 -14.42 16.71
CA LYS A 161 8.45 -13.36 16.46
C LYS A 161 7.05 -13.98 16.38
N PRO A 162 6.09 -13.59 17.25
CA PRO A 162 4.81 -14.27 17.29
C PRO A 162 3.95 -13.90 16.07
N VAL A 163 3.49 -14.92 15.35
CA VAL A 163 2.35 -14.78 14.42
C VAL A 163 1.07 -14.77 15.27
N SER A 164 0.38 -13.63 15.32
CA SER A 164 -0.92 -13.46 15.97
C SER A 164 -2.02 -13.40 14.93
N PHE A 165 -3.11 -14.11 15.19
CA PHE A 165 -4.21 -14.35 14.27
C PHE A 165 -5.51 -13.76 14.86
N ILE A 166 -6.20 -12.89 14.13
CA ILE A 166 -7.47 -12.29 14.57
C ILE A 166 -8.40 -12.22 13.36
N ALA A 167 -9.24 -13.24 13.17
CA ALA A 167 -10.23 -13.20 12.10
C ALA A 167 -11.47 -12.40 12.55
N ASN A 168 -11.95 -11.48 11.70
CA ASN A 168 -13.20 -10.78 11.92
C ASN A 168 -14.41 -11.71 11.67
N SER A 169 -14.71 -12.51 12.68
CA SER A 169 -16.00 -13.13 13.02
C SER A 169 -15.83 -13.90 14.33
N ASN A 170 -15.85 -13.17 15.46
CA ASN A 170 -15.95 -13.70 16.83
C ASN A 170 -14.95 -14.79 17.25
N SER A 171 -13.79 -14.91 16.59
CA SER A 171 -12.79 -15.94 16.92
C SER A 171 -11.43 -15.31 17.17
N THR A 172 -11.05 -15.22 18.44
CA THR A 172 -9.66 -15.06 18.85
C THR A 172 -8.92 -16.35 18.50
N VAL A 173 -7.97 -16.30 17.58
CA VAL A 173 -7.26 -17.50 17.12
C VAL A 173 -6.08 -17.74 18.08
N GLU A 174 -6.41 -18.33 19.23
CA GLU A 174 -5.50 -19.24 19.94
C GLU A 174 -5.38 -20.58 19.19
N ALA A 175 -6.21 -20.79 18.16
CA ALA A 175 -6.23 -22.01 17.37
C ALA A 175 -4.94 -22.17 16.53
N THR A 176 -4.46 -23.40 16.46
CA THR A 176 -3.27 -23.80 15.70
C THR A 176 -3.51 -23.82 14.19
N SER A 177 -4.78 -23.71 13.77
CA SER A 177 -5.20 -23.71 12.37
C SER A 177 -6.42 -22.81 12.14
N PHE A 178 -6.56 -22.32 10.91
CA PHE A 178 -7.73 -21.59 10.43
C PHE A 178 -8.16 -22.13 9.07
N ILE A 179 -9.47 -22.15 8.85
CA ILE A 179 -10.07 -22.65 7.60
C ILE A 179 -10.59 -21.46 6.80
N LEU A 180 -10.00 -21.24 5.63
CA LEU A 180 -10.47 -20.26 4.67
C LEU A 180 -11.54 -20.89 3.78
N ALA A 181 -12.76 -20.37 3.91
CA ALA A 181 -13.90 -20.77 3.12
C ALA A 181 -13.69 -20.52 1.60
N PRO A 182 -14.49 -21.18 0.74
CA PRO A 182 -14.54 -20.94 -0.70
C PRO A 182 -14.68 -19.46 -1.05
N TYR A 183 -14.04 -19.04 -2.15
CA TYR A 183 -14.16 -17.68 -2.71
C TYR A 183 -13.81 -16.54 -1.75
N LYS A 184 -12.93 -16.80 -0.78
CA LYS A 184 -12.42 -15.77 0.14
C LYS A 184 -10.95 -15.48 -0.08
N THR A 185 -10.59 -14.22 0.12
CA THR A 185 -9.21 -13.74 0.15
C THR A 185 -8.85 -13.29 1.55
N ILE A 186 -7.61 -13.52 1.92
CA ILE A 186 -7.09 -13.16 3.21
C ILE A 186 -5.65 -12.64 3.08
N THR A 187 -5.29 -11.61 3.83
CA THR A 187 -3.96 -10.99 3.83
C THR A 187 -3.37 -11.04 5.24
N ILE A 188 -2.12 -11.45 5.33
CA ILE A 188 -1.36 -11.62 6.56
C ILE A 188 -0.15 -10.71 6.48
N VAL A 189 0.00 -9.80 7.43
CA VAL A 189 1.16 -8.92 7.56
C VAL A 189 1.90 -9.26 8.85
N PHE A 190 3.21 -9.48 8.74
CA PHE A 190 4.08 -9.80 9.86
C PHE A 190 4.72 -8.52 10.40
N PHE A 191 4.73 -8.36 11.71
CA PHE A 191 5.36 -7.25 12.42
C PHE A 191 6.50 -7.75 13.31
N ASP A 192 7.32 -6.83 13.84
CA ASP A 192 8.37 -7.15 14.81
C ASP A 192 7.83 -7.22 16.24
N TYR A 193 8.49 -7.99 17.10
CA TYR A 193 8.21 -8.06 18.53
C TYR A 193 8.93 -6.95 19.28
N ASP A 194 8.17 -6.15 20.04
CA ASP A 194 8.66 -5.39 21.17
C ASP A 194 7.91 -5.91 22.43
N ALA A 195 8.64 -6.10 23.52
CA ALA A 195 8.19 -6.77 24.74
C ALA A 195 7.02 -6.06 25.47
N ASN A 196 6.57 -4.91 24.98
CA ASN A 196 5.50 -4.10 25.56
C ASN A 196 4.24 -3.97 24.68
N ASP A 197 4.22 -4.50 23.45
CA ASP A 197 3.08 -4.36 22.55
C ASP A 197 2.47 -5.71 22.17
N SER A 198 1.17 -5.86 22.42
CA SER A 198 0.40 -7.01 21.98
C SER A 198 0.29 -7.03 20.46
N PHE A 199 0.64 -8.17 19.84
CA PHE A 199 0.54 -8.33 18.39
C PHE A 199 -0.92 -8.35 17.93
N SER A 200 -1.24 -7.50 16.94
CA SER A 200 -2.43 -7.65 16.09
C SER A 200 -2.02 -7.64 14.62
N GLY A 201 -2.02 -8.82 13.98
CA GLY A 201 -2.07 -8.87 12.52
C GLY A 201 -3.45 -8.39 12.08
N THR A 202 -3.51 -7.40 11.20
CA THR A 202 -4.80 -6.91 10.66
C THR A 202 -5.16 -7.69 9.40
N TRP A 203 -6.36 -8.23 9.37
CA TRP A 203 -6.88 -9.01 8.25
C TRP A 203 -7.85 -8.15 7.46
N TYR A 204 -7.72 -8.20 6.14
CA TYR A 204 -8.73 -7.67 5.24
C TYR A 204 -9.33 -8.84 4.49
N PHE A 205 -10.63 -9.07 4.71
CA PHE A 205 -11.42 -9.89 3.81
C PHE A 205 -11.80 -9.02 2.62
N PHE A 206 -11.44 -9.50 1.44
CA PHE A 206 -11.96 -8.95 0.19
C PHE A 206 -12.97 -9.96 -0.31
N ASP A 207 -14.22 -9.50 -0.49
CA ASP A 207 -15.28 -10.24 -1.17
C ASP A 207 -15.01 -10.34 -2.69
#